data_AF-A0A2T2UKE3-F1
#
_entry.id   AF-A0A2T2UKE3-F1
#
_cell.length_a   1.000
_cell.length_b   1.000
_cell.length_c   1.000
_cell.angle_alpha   90.00
_cell.angle_beta   90.00
_cell.angle_gamma   90.00
#
_symmetry.space_group_name_H-M   'P 1'
#
loop_
_entity.id
_entity.type
_entity.pdbx_description
1 polymer ?
#
loop_
_entity_poly.entity_id
_entity_poly.type
_entity_poly.pdbx_seq_one_letter_code
_entity_poly.pdbx_strand_id
1 'polypeptide(L)' 'MDTIDPARGLFCNRTLNLRRIQAIGYDMDYTLIHYHMREWEQRAYDFIKEGL' A
#
# COMPACT_ATOMS: atom_id res chain seq x y z
N MET A 1 -15.11 5.09 -25.53
CA MET A 1 -13.92 4.44 -24.94
C MET A 1 -13.93 4.88 -23.50
N ASP A 2 -14.46 4.04 -22.61
CA ASP A 2 -14.62 4.44 -21.20
C ASP A 2 -13.26 4.79 -20.62
N THR A 3 -13.13 6.02 -20.14
CA THR A 3 -11.93 6.52 -19.49
C THR A 3 -11.75 5.74 -18.19
N ILE A 4 -10.71 4.91 -18.11
CA ILE A 4 -10.38 4.20 -16.88
C ILE A 4 -10.12 5.25 -15.79
N ASP A 5 -10.83 5.14 -14.66
CA ASP A 5 -10.54 5.90 -13.45
C ASP A 5 -9.06 5.67 -13.09
N PRO A 6 -8.20 6.72 -13.11
CA PRO A 6 -6.79 6.58 -12.78
C PRO A 6 -6.55 5.93 -11.41
N ALA A 7 -7.47 6.10 -10.46
CA ALA A 7 -7.37 5.49 -9.12
C ALA A 7 -7.50 3.95 -9.15
N ARG A 8 -8.01 3.38 -10.24
CA ARG A 8 -8.17 1.92 -10.44
C ARG A 8 -7.23 1.36 -11.51
N GLY A 9 -6.36 2.20 -12.08
CA GLY A 9 -5.37 1.77 -13.06
C GLY A 9 -4.25 0.94 -12.42
N LEU A 10 -3.81 -0.12 -13.10
CA LEU A 10 -2.59 -0.83 -12.76
C LEU A 10 -1.46 -0.37 -13.69
N PHE A 11 -0.44 0.25 -13.12
CA PHE A 11 0.70 0.82 -13.87
C PHE A 11 1.89 -0.14 -13.87
N CYS A 12 2.56 -0.27 -15.01
CA CYS A 12 3.67 -1.21 -15.19
C CYS A 12 4.90 -0.50 -15.78
N ASN A 13 6.04 -0.61 -15.10
CA ASN A 13 7.33 -0.16 -15.65
C ASN A 13 7.96 -1.20 -16.60
N ARG A 14 7.59 -2.48 -16.45
CA ARG A 14 8.05 -3.61 -17.27
C ARG A 14 6.89 -4.55 -17.56
N THR A 15 6.96 -5.24 -18.69
CA THR A 15 5.99 -6.27 -19.07
C THR A 15 5.98 -7.40 -18.04
N LEU A 16 4.81 -7.68 -17.47
CA LEU A 16 4.59 -8.78 -16.52
C LEU A 16 3.54 -9.74 -17.07
N ASN A 17 3.88 -11.02 -17.24
CA ASN A 17 2.94 -12.04 -17.68
C ASN A 17 2.27 -12.70 -16.46
N LEU A 18 1.04 -12.28 -16.15
CA LEU A 18 0.28 -12.79 -15.01
C LEU A 18 -0.03 -14.30 -15.09
N ARG A 19 -0.10 -14.90 -16.28
CA ARG A 19 -0.38 -16.35 -16.43
C ARG A 19 0.74 -17.24 -15.89
N ARG A 20 1.95 -16.68 -15.71
CA ARG A 20 3.13 -17.42 -15.22
C ARG A 20 3.34 -17.29 -13.72
N ILE A 21 2.54 -16.47 -13.04
CA ILE A 21 2.66 -16.27 -11.59
C ILE A 21 1.93 -17.42 -10.87
N GLN A 22 2.63 -18.13 -10.00
CA GLN A 22 2.09 -19.29 -9.27
C GLN A 22 1.77 -18.99 -7.80
N ALA A 23 2.29 -17.88 -7.28
CA ALA A 23 2.07 -17.45 -5.91
C ALA A 23 2.01 -15.92 -5.85
N ILE A 24 1.22 -15.41 -4.92
CA ILE A 24 1.11 -13.98 -4.62
C ILE A 24 1.46 -13.83 -3.14
N GLY A 25 2.59 -13.19 -2.86
CA GLY A 25 2.94 -12.76 -1.51
C GLY A 25 2.34 -11.40 -1.22
N TYR A 26 1.76 -11.24 -0.03
CA TYR A 26 1.30 -9.96 0.47
C TYR A 26 2.14 -9.57 1.68
N ASP A 27 2.45 -8.28 1.77
CA ASP A 27 2.92 -7.66 3.01
C ASP A 27 1.72 -7.15 3.83
N MET A 28 1.90 -6.87 5.12
CA MET A 28 0.80 -6.48 6.01
C MET A 28 0.64 -4.96 6.10
N ASP A 29 1.57 -4.31 6.78
CA ASP A 29 1.48 -2.88 7.11
C ASP A 29 1.61 -2.02 5.85
N TYR A 30 0.69 -1.08 5.68
CA TYR A 30 0.58 -0.21 4.50
C TYR A 30 0.34 -0.93 3.15
N THR A 31 0.19 -2.26 3.16
CA THR A 31 -0.15 -3.05 1.96
C THR A 31 -1.56 -3.62 2.08
N LEU A 32 -1.79 -4.55 3.01
CA LEU A 32 -3.13 -5.07 3.31
C LEU A 32 -3.85 -4.21 4.35
N ILE A 33 -3.10 -3.72 5.34
CA ILE A 33 -3.62 -2.91 6.43
C ILE A 33 -3.25 -1.46 6.15
N HIS A 34 -4.25 -0.64 5.88
CA HIS A 34 -4.05 0.79 5.62
C HIS A 34 -4.38 1.54 6.89
N TYR A 35 -3.36 2.10 7.54
CA TYR A 35 -3.55 2.91 8.73
C TYR A 35 -4.12 4.28 8.37
N HIS A 36 -4.86 4.86 9.31
CA HIS A 36 -5.10 6.29 9.34
C HIS A 36 -3.76 6.99 9.61
N MET A 37 -3.05 7.30 8.51
CA MET A 37 -1.62 7.66 8.54
C MET A 37 -1.34 8.81 9.51
N ARG A 38 -2.16 9.86 9.49
CA ARG A 38 -1.93 11.05 10.33
C ARG A 38 -2.03 10.72 11.82
N GLU A 39 -3.05 9.97 12.19
CA GLU A 39 -3.34 9.57 13.56
C GLU A 39 -2.31 8.55 14.06
N TRP A 40 -1.91 7.63 13.19
CA TRP A 40 -0.86 6.65 13.49
C TRP A 40 0.51 7.30 13.67
N GLU A 41 0.91 8.19 12.76
CA GLU A 41 2.17 8.93 12.85
C GLU A 41 2.20 9.87 14.06
N GLN A 42 1.10 10.58 14.34
CA GLN A 42 0.99 11.42 15.53
C GLN A 42 1.16 10.59 16.79
N ARG A 43 0.48 9.44 16.88
CA ARG A 43 0.60 8.54 18.02
C ARG A 43 2.01 7.99 18.18
N ALA A 44 2.66 7.59 17.09
CA ALA A 44 4.04 7.12 17.13
C ALA A 44 5.01 8.21 17.60
N TYR A 45 4.81 9.45 17.11
CA TYR A 45 5.60 10.60 17.53
C TYR A 45 5.42 10.93 19.01
N ASP A 46 4.17 11.03 19.48
CA ASP A 46 3.89 11.32 20.89
C ASP A 46 4.44 10.22 21.80
N PHE A 47 4.34 8.96 21.38
CA PHE A 47 4.87 7.83 22.13
C PHE A 47 6.40 7.86 22.28
N ILE A 48 7.15 8.24 21.23
CA ILE A 48 8.62 8.46 21.28
C ILE A 48 8.96 9.72 22.11
N LYS A 49 8.09 10.71 22.11
CA LYS A 49 8.29 11.95 22.87
C LYS A 49 8.01 11.76 24.37
N GLU A 50 7.05 10.92 24.72
CA GLU A 50 6.58 10.67 26.09
C GLU A 50 7.45 9.67 26.86
N GLY A 51 8.43 9.06 26.21
CA GLY A 51 9.43 8.27 26.91
C GLY A 51 9.10 6.79 27.00
N LEU A 52 8.66 6.20 25.88
CA LEU A 52 9.69 5.34 25.28
C LEU A 52 10.81 6.22 24.72
#